data_AF-A0A3L6NBQ7-F1
#
_entry.id   AF-A0A3L6NBQ7-F1
#
_cell.length_a   1.000
_cell.length_b   1.000
_cell.length_c   1.000
_cell.angle_alpha   90.00
_cell.angle_beta   90.00
_cell.angle_gamma   90.00
#
_symmetry.space_group_name_H-M   'P 1'
#
loop_
_entity.id
_entity.type
_entity.pdbx_description
1 polymer ?
#
loop_
_entity_poly.entity_id
_entity_poly.type
_entity_poly.pdbx_seq_one_letter_code
_entity_poly.pdbx_strand_id
1 'polypeptide(L)'
;MPAHPIPPTLPRDRAEFEAHYAKDPDQWFQYLSDAYTWMEEQEANQTTVDRKLVELQVQVEALQGELQLSQARGAEATSQKNWIVERLDAKEKELAVVRLELYKAQTAAFPTVASLTPTINPDPVAKDRVAETVGAPLSPVTRSTASAQLSERIPDPDKFKATRADLRRFHNAITEKLTVNRDRYPTAVSRMAYVNSRLNDESYKLIQPYIRHGTCRLPDYYDILDILHKAYGDPNEARTARRKLDTIRQRDRDFATFYAEFQCLSLDSGLDDNALAPFLEKAISGELYDMLLTNPPTDYNYHTLVTHFQNLDIRLQEHREGNRLRFPFKKPAQGPGKVVTPLRQEARKIKSSSPGEAEAPQRTASPQETLWT
;
A
#
# COMPACT_ATOMS: atom_id res chain seq x y z
N MET A 1 34.42 32.36 21.66
CA MET A 1 33.72 33.52 21.09
C MET A 1 34.67 34.70 21.15
N PRO A 2 35.04 35.32 20.02
CA PRO A 2 35.80 36.56 20.04
C PRO A 2 35.01 37.64 20.80
N ALA A 3 35.70 38.43 21.60
CA ALA A 3 35.08 39.50 22.39
C ALA A 3 34.47 40.55 21.46
N HIS A 4 33.26 41.01 21.75
CA HIS A 4 32.59 42.05 20.98
C HIS A 4 33.44 43.33 21.01
N PRO A 5 33.80 43.92 19.84
CA PRO A 5 34.61 45.12 19.81
C PRO A 5 33.85 46.30 20.45
N ILE A 6 34.53 47.05 21.32
CA ILE A 6 33.94 48.14 22.09
C ILE A 6 34.29 49.47 21.42
N PRO A 7 33.33 50.35 21.14
CA PRO A 7 33.62 51.64 20.53
C PRO A 7 34.44 52.54 21.48
N PRO A 8 35.34 53.40 20.95
CA PRO A 8 36.16 54.30 21.77
C PRO A 8 35.33 55.26 22.63
N THR A 9 34.22 55.75 22.08
CA THR A 9 33.21 56.55 22.80
C THR A 9 31.82 56.23 22.22
N LEU A 10 30.76 56.52 22.97
CA LEU A 10 29.37 56.38 22.53
C LEU A 10 28.77 57.79 22.30
N PRO A 11 29.03 58.42 21.14
CA PRO A 11 28.47 59.73 20.83
C PRO A 11 26.95 59.64 20.69
N ARG A 12 26.25 60.61 21.28
CA ARG A 12 24.78 60.65 21.24
C ARG A 12 24.25 61.31 19.97
N ASP A 13 25.06 62.20 19.41
CA ASP A 13 24.71 62.98 18.25
C ASP A 13 25.90 63.08 17.28
N ARG A 14 25.59 63.36 16.00
CA ARG A 14 26.59 63.43 14.93
C ARG A 14 27.71 64.45 15.21
N ALA A 15 27.38 65.57 15.83
CA ALA A 15 28.37 66.61 16.16
C ALA A 15 29.39 66.11 17.20
N GLU A 16 28.96 65.31 18.18
CA GLU A 16 29.86 64.70 19.17
C GLU A 16 30.76 63.65 18.50
N PHE A 17 30.21 62.84 17.60
CA PHE A 17 30.99 61.88 16.83
C PHE A 17 32.09 62.58 16.01
N GLU A 18 31.76 63.63 15.27
CA GLU A 18 32.72 64.38 14.46
C GLU A 18 33.82 65.03 15.32
N ALA A 19 33.46 65.55 16.51
CA ALA A 19 34.42 66.11 17.46
C ALA A 19 35.36 65.05 18.08
N HIS A 20 34.88 63.83 18.31
CA HIS A 20 35.69 62.73 18.82
C HIS A 20 36.55 62.08 17.73
N TYR A 21 36.01 61.93 16.53
CA TYR A 21 36.72 61.43 15.36
C TYR A 21 37.88 62.37 14.97
N ALA A 22 37.66 63.69 15.04
CA ALA A 22 38.70 64.67 14.77
C ALA A 22 39.86 64.64 15.77
N LYS A 23 39.66 64.08 16.98
CA LYS A 23 40.71 63.97 18.01
C LYS A 23 41.61 62.74 17.80
N ASP A 24 41.03 61.61 17.40
CA ASP A 24 41.77 60.37 17.20
C ASP A 24 41.08 59.49 16.12
N PRO A 25 41.36 59.74 14.83
CA PRO A 25 40.71 59.03 13.73
C PRO A 25 41.19 57.58 13.60
N ASP A 26 42.41 57.28 14.04
CA ASP A 26 43.01 55.95 13.92
C ASP A 26 42.34 54.94 14.86
N GLN A 27 41.97 55.36 16.09
CA GLN A 27 41.19 54.52 17.01
C GLN A 27 39.82 54.15 16.44
N TRP A 28 39.16 55.08 15.74
CA TRP A 28 37.88 54.81 15.10
C TRP A 28 38.02 53.89 13.89
N PHE A 29 39.07 54.06 13.09
CA PHE A 29 39.36 53.15 11.97
C PHE A 29 39.62 51.73 12.47
N GLN A 30 40.43 51.57 13.52
CA GLN A 30 40.72 50.27 14.13
C GLN A 30 39.44 49.61 14.68
N TYR A 31 38.61 50.36 15.42
CA TYR A 31 37.33 49.85 15.92
C TYR A 31 36.41 49.38 14.78
N LEU A 32 36.26 50.18 13.72
CA LEU A 32 35.41 49.81 12.59
C LEU A 32 35.94 48.57 11.88
N SER A 33 37.26 48.48 11.67
CA SER A 33 37.91 47.29 11.10
C SER A 33 37.64 46.04 11.96
N ASP A 34 37.85 46.14 13.27
CA ASP A 34 37.62 45.03 14.21
C ASP A 34 36.13 44.66 14.32
N ALA A 35 35.22 45.64 14.15
CA ALA A 35 33.78 45.40 14.10
C ALA A 35 33.37 44.64 12.83
N TYR A 36 33.92 45.00 11.66
CA TYR A 36 33.64 44.29 10.42
C TYR A 36 34.17 42.86 10.43
N THR A 37 35.40 42.64 10.89
CA THR A 37 35.96 41.28 11.00
C THR A 37 35.17 40.44 12.01
N TRP A 38 34.77 41.02 13.14
CA TRP A 38 33.92 40.33 14.11
C TRP A 38 32.55 39.95 13.52
N MET A 39 31.92 40.83 12.72
CA MET A 39 30.65 40.51 12.06
C MET A 39 30.79 39.37 11.04
N GLU A 40 31.83 39.37 10.22
CA GLU A 40 32.11 38.27 9.28
C GLU A 40 32.34 36.94 10.01
N GLU A 41 33.09 36.97 11.12
CA GLU A 41 33.30 35.80 11.97
C GLU A 41 32.00 35.33 12.64
N GLN A 42 31.11 36.23 13.07
CA GLN A 42 29.81 35.86 13.62
C GLN A 42 28.92 35.19 12.58
N GLU A 43 28.88 35.71 11.35
CA GLU A 43 28.10 35.11 10.26
C GLU A 43 28.62 33.71 9.90
N ALA A 44 29.95 33.53 9.83
CA ALA A 44 30.58 32.22 9.63
C ALA A 44 30.30 31.24 10.79
N ASN A 45 30.30 31.73 12.03
CA ASN A 45 29.93 30.91 13.19
C ASN A 45 28.45 30.55 13.18
N GLN A 46 27.57 31.47 12.81
CA GLN A 46 26.13 31.25 12.72
C GLN A 46 25.80 30.18 11.67
N THR A 47 26.38 30.29 10.47
CA THR A 47 26.21 29.28 9.41
C THR A 47 26.72 27.90 9.84
N THR A 48 27.81 27.85 10.62
CA THR A 48 28.33 26.61 11.19
C THR A 48 27.38 26.01 12.23
N VAL A 49 26.79 26.85 13.10
CA VAL A 49 25.79 26.43 14.09
C VAL A 49 24.53 25.92 13.40
N ASP A 50 24.01 26.64 12.40
CA ASP A 50 22.83 26.25 11.65
C ASP A 50 23.05 24.93 10.92
N ARG A 51 24.23 24.74 10.32
CA ARG A 51 24.60 23.46 9.71
C ARG A 51 24.60 22.31 10.72
N LYS A 52 25.19 22.51 11.90
CA LYS A 52 25.20 21.49 12.97
C LYS A 52 23.79 21.20 13.49
N LEU A 53 22.93 22.21 13.57
CA LEU A 53 21.54 22.05 13.98
C LEU A 53 20.78 21.16 12.99
N VAL A 54 20.95 21.39 11.69
CA VAL A 54 20.35 20.55 10.64
C VAL A 54 20.89 19.12 10.71
N GLU A 55 22.20 18.94 10.90
CA GLU A 55 22.80 17.62 11.03
C GLU A 55 22.26 16.84 12.24
N LEU A 56 22.15 17.50 13.40
CA LEU A 56 21.55 16.91 14.60
C LEU A 56 20.07 16.57 14.40
N GLN A 57 19.31 17.44 13.72
CA GLN A 57 17.90 17.19 13.41
C GLN A 57 17.75 15.91 12.57
N VAL A 58 18.57 15.74 11.54
CA VAL A 58 18.58 14.54 10.70
C VAL A 58 18.95 13.29 11.51
N GLN A 59 19.93 13.38 12.42
CA GLN A 59 20.29 12.26 13.30
C GLN A 59 19.15 11.87 14.24
N VAL A 60 18.46 12.85 14.83
CA VAL A 60 17.31 12.60 15.72
C VAL A 60 16.18 11.91 14.95
N GLU A 61 15.87 12.35 13.73
CA GLU A 61 14.84 11.72 12.89
C GLU A 61 15.23 10.28 12.50
N ALA A 62 16.50 10.05 12.16
CA ALA A 62 17.00 8.70 11.88
C ALA A 62 16.86 7.77 13.09
N LEU A 63 17.29 8.21 14.28
CA LEU A 63 17.17 7.45 15.52
C LEU A 63 15.71 7.19 15.91
N GLN A 64 14.81 8.15 15.69
CA GLN A 64 13.38 7.95 15.90
C GLN A 64 12.82 6.88 14.96
N GLY A 65 13.23 6.89 13.68
CA GLY A 65 12.85 5.85 12.72
C GLY A 65 13.36 4.46 13.13
N GLU A 66 14.61 4.34 13.58
CA GLU A 66 15.17 3.09 14.09
C GLU A 66 14.43 2.58 15.34
N LEU A 67 14.07 3.48 16.25
CA LEU A 67 13.31 3.15 17.45
C LEU A 67 11.91 2.60 17.08
N GLN A 68 11.21 3.25 16.16
CA GLN A 68 9.89 2.77 15.68
C GLN A 68 10.00 1.40 15.02
N LEU A 69 11.02 1.18 14.19
CA LEU A 69 11.27 -0.13 13.57
C LEU A 69 11.55 -1.21 14.62
N SER A 70 12.36 -0.90 15.63
CA SER A 70 12.66 -1.80 16.73
C SER A 70 11.41 -2.16 17.54
N GLN A 71 10.56 -1.17 17.83
CA GLN A 71 9.28 -1.38 18.51
C GLN A 71 8.32 -2.25 17.68
N ALA A 72 8.22 -2.00 16.38
CA ALA A 72 7.38 -2.80 15.48
C ALA A 72 7.86 -4.27 15.44
N ARG A 73 9.17 -4.50 15.36
CA ARG A 73 9.75 -5.85 15.44
C ARG A 73 9.44 -6.54 16.77
N GLY A 74 9.48 -5.79 17.88
CA GLY A 74 9.09 -6.31 19.20
C GLY A 74 7.61 -6.68 19.27
N ALA A 75 6.73 -5.85 18.72
CA ALA A 75 5.28 -6.11 18.64
C ALA A 75 4.97 -7.34 17.76
N GLU A 76 5.68 -7.51 16.66
CA GLU A 76 5.54 -8.69 15.80
C GLU A 76 6.04 -9.96 16.51
N ALA A 77 7.21 -9.90 17.14
CA ALA A 77 7.76 -11.04 17.88
C ALA A 77 6.87 -11.48 19.06
N THR A 78 6.26 -10.51 19.77
CA THR A 78 5.31 -10.81 20.84
C THR A 78 4.01 -11.43 20.30
N SER A 79 3.51 -10.94 19.17
CA SER A 79 2.34 -11.51 18.49
C SER A 79 2.61 -12.94 18.02
N GLN A 80 3.77 -13.19 17.42
CA GLN A 80 4.21 -14.53 17.00
C GLN A 80 4.35 -15.47 18.20
N LYS A 81 4.97 -15.02 19.30
CA LYS A 81 5.08 -15.79 20.54
C LYS A 81 3.69 -16.18 21.06
N ASN A 82 2.77 -15.23 21.14
CA ASN A 82 1.42 -15.49 21.63
C ASN A 82 0.68 -16.51 20.75
N TRP A 83 0.82 -16.40 19.43
CA TRP A 83 0.26 -17.37 18.49
C TRP A 83 0.84 -18.79 18.68
N ILE A 84 2.15 -18.91 18.88
CA ILE A 84 2.79 -20.20 19.15
C ILE A 84 2.27 -20.80 20.47
N VAL A 85 2.16 -19.99 21.52
CA VAL A 85 1.66 -20.44 22.83
C VAL A 85 0.22 -20.94 22.73
N GLU A 86 -0.66 -20.20 22.05
CA GLU A 86 -2.06 -20.62 21.85
C GLU A 86 -2.17 -21.92 21.05
N ARG A 87 -1.34 -22.07 20.00
CA ARG A 87 -1.26 -23.29 19.20
C ARG A 87 -0.78 -24.49 20.02
N LEU A 88 0.21 -24.29 20.89
CA LEU A 88 0.73 -25.34 21.78
C LEU A 88 -0.33 -25.77 22.79
N ASP A 89 -1.01 -24.83 23.44
CA ASP A 89 -2.09 -25.12 24.38
C ASP A 89 -3.25 -25.89 23.71
N ALA A 90 -3.62 -25.52 22.48
CA ALA A 90 -4.60 -26.26 21.70
C ALA A 90 -4.17 -27.72 21.43
N LYS A 91 -2.89 -27.93 21.09
CA LYS A 91 -2.35 -29.29 20.86
C LYS A 91 -2.22 -30.10 22.14
N GLU A 92 -1.89 -29.48 23.27
CA GLU A 92 -1.88 -30.13 24.58
C GLU A 92 -3.28 -30.60 24.98
N LYS A 93 -4.31 -29.80 24.73
CA LYS A 93 -5.72 -30.19 24.94
C LYS A 93 -6.15 -31.36 24.06
N GLU A 94 -5.81 -31.34 22.76
CA GLU A 94 -6.07 -32.47 21.86
C GLU A 94 -5.38 -33.75 22.34
N LEU A 95 -4.11 -33.67 22.75
CA LEU A 95 -3.36 -34.81 23.28
C LEU A 95 -3.98 -35.35 24.58
N ALA A 96 -4.49 -34.48 25.45
CA ALA A 96 -5.19 -34.90 26.67
C ALA A 96 -6.46 -35.70 26.34
N VAL A 97 -7.24 -35.25 25.35
CA VAL A 97 -8.43 -35.98 24.87
C VAL A 97 -8.04 -37.33 24.30
N VAL A 98 -7.04 -37.40 23.42
CA VAL A 98 -6.58 -38.66 22.83
C VAL A 98 -6.05 -39.64 23.89
N ARG A 99 -5.29 -39.16 24.87
CA ARG A 99 -4.83 -39.98 26.00
C ARG A 99 -5.99 -40.55 26.81
N LEU A 100 -7.03 -39.74 27.06
CA LEU A 100 -8.23 -40.18 27.77
C LEU A 100 -8.99 -41.26 26.97
N GLU A 101 -9.14 -41.07 25.66
CA GLU A 101 -9.79 -42.07 24.79
C GLU A 101 -8.99 -43.37 24.71
N LEU A 102 -7.66 -43.30 24.61
CA LEU A 102 -6.80 -44.49 24.69
C LEU A 102 -6.95 -45.21 26.02
N TYR A 103 -7.01 -44.48 27.14
CA TYR A 103 -7.21 -45.07 28.46
C TYR A 103 -8.56 -45.80 28.58
N LYS A 104 -9.64 -45.19 28.07
CA LYS A 104 -10.97 -45.81 28.01
C LYS A 104 -10.98 -47.06 27.14
N ALA A 105 -10.34 -47.01 25.97
CA ALA A 105 -10.26 -48.15 25.05
C ALA A 105 -9.48 -49.32 25.66
N GLN A 106 -8.39 -49.05 26.38
CA GLN A 106 -7.62 -50.09 27.09
C GLN A 106 -8.40 -50.71 28.24
N THR A 107 -9.09 -49.90 29.05
CA THR A 107 -9.91 -50.40 30.18
C THR A 107 -11.14 -51.19 29.71
N ALA A 108 -11.72 -50.85 28.56
CA ALA A 108 -12.80 -51.63 27.94
C ALA A 108 -12.33 -52.97 27.34
N ALA A 109 -11.02 -53.16 27.11
CA ALA A 109 -10.45 -54.35 26.48
C ALA A 109 -9.95 -55.42 27.48
N PHE A 110 -10.01 -55.18 28.80
CA PHE A 110 -9.67 -56.19 29.81
C PHE A 110 -10.91 -57.00 30.24
N PRO A 111 -10.94 -58.34 30.06
CA PRO A 111 -11.97 -59.17 30.65
C PRO A 111 -11.72 -59.37 32.15
N THR A 112 -12.79 -59.29 32.94
CA THR A 112 -12.81 -59.79 34.33
C THR A 112 -12.51 -61.28 34.33
N VAL A 113 -11.32 -61.70 34.78
CA VAL A 113 -11.08 -63.08 35.19
C VAL A 113 -10.17 -63.13 36.42
N ALA A 114 -10.60 -63.97 37.36
CA ALA A 114 -10.00 -64.32 38.63
C ALA A 114 -8.62 -65.02 38.52
N SER A 115 -7.93 -65.04 39.67
CA SER A 115 -6.70 -65.75 40.03
C SER A 115 -6.45 -67.09 39.32
N LEU A 116 -5.16 -67.37 39.02
CA LEU A 116 -4.33 -68.40 39.70
C LEU A 116 -2.87 -68.36 39.16
N THR A 117 -1.92 -68.25 40.08
CA THR A 117 -0.47 -68.55 39.97
C THR A 117 -0.20 -70.07 40.10
N PRO A 118 1.06 -70.60 40.10
CA PRO A 118 2.24 -70.42 39.20
C PRO A 118 2.97 -71.77 38.89
N THR A 119 3.89 -71.85 37.90
CA THR A 119 4.97 -72.89 37.84
C THR A 119 6.15 -72.35 36.98
N ILE A 120 7.24 -71.84 37.57
CA ILE A 120 8.55 -72.47 37.88
C ILE A 120 9.44 -72.76 36.65
N ASN A 121 10.51 -71.95 36.52
CA ASN A 121 11.73 -72.09 35.70
C ASN A 121 12.64 -73.26 36.17
N PRO A 122 13.63 -73.72 35.37
CA PRO A 122 14.99 -73.14 35.47
C PRO A 122 15.81 -73.06 34.15
N ASP A 123 16.62 -71.99 34.05
CA ASP A 123 17.89 -71.81 33.30
C ASP A 123 18.95 -72.90 33.68
N PRO A 124 20.16 -73.08 33.06
CA PRO A 124 21.09 -72.01 32.58
C PRO A 124 22.17 -72.30 31.47
N VAL A 125 22.78 -71.22 30.95
CA VAL A 125 24.24 -70.94 30.72
C VAL A 125 25.09 -71.63 29.59
N ALA A 126 25.51 -70.76 28.66
CA ALA A 126 26.84 -70.48 28.05
C ALA A 126 27.70 -71.55 27.33
N LYS A 127 28.21 -71.17 26.14
CA LYS A 127 29.67 -71.17 25.83
C LYS A 127 30.06 -70.39 24.56
N ASP A 128 31.24 -69.80 24.69
CA ASP A 128 31.98 -68.84 23.85
C ASP A 128 32.58 -69.36 22.52
N ARG A 129 33.03 -68.38 21.70
CA ARG A 129 34.29 -68.33 20.90
C ARG A 129 34.29 -69.02 19.51
N VAL A 130 34.93 -68.53 18.43
CA VAL A 130 35.91 -67.45 18.11
C VAL A 130 35.80 -67.10 16.60
N ALA A 131 36.20 -65.88 16.20
CA ALA A 131 36.97 -65.45 15.00
C ALA A 131 36.67 -66.05 13.60
N GLU A 132 36.85 -65.41 12.45
CA GLU A 132 37.26 -64.09 11.96
C GLU A 132 37.45 -64.35 10.45
N THR A 133 36.90 -63.52 9.53
CA THR A 133 37.55 -63.15 8.25
C THR A 133 36.64 -62.30 7.35
N VAL A 134 37.12 -61.06 7.12
CA VAL A 134 37.13 -60.33 5.83
C VAL A 134 35.82 -59.71 5.32
N GLY A 135 35.69 -58.40 5.58
CA GLY A 135 35.66 -57.38 4.52
C GLY A 135 34.40 -57.21 3.67
N ALA A 136 33.53 -56.27 4.05
CA ALA A 136 32.66 -55.54 3.12
C ALA A 136 32.44 -54.09 3.63
N PRO A 137 32.53 -53.08 2.74
CA PRO A 137 32.67 -51.67 3.13
C PRO A 137 31.35 -51.04 3.57
N LEU A 138 31.52 -50.04 4.45
CA LEU A 138 30.50 -49.12 4.97
C LEU A 138 29.64 -48.51 3.87
N SER A 139 28.33 -48.68 3.99
CA SER A 139 27.34 -47.96 3.19
C SER A 139 27.53 -46.44 3.38
N PRO A 140 27.56 -45.64 2.28
CA PRO A 140 27.66 -44.20 2.40
C PRO A 140 26.39 -43.65 3.03
N VAL A 141 26.56 -42.88 4.11
CA VAL A 141 25.56 -41.96 4.62
C VAL A 141 25.09 -41.12 3.44
N THR A 142 23.88 -41.41 2.96
CA THR A 142 23.20 -40.56 2.00
C THR A 142 22.91 -39.27 2.73
N ARG A 143 23.80 -38.29 2.53
CA ARG A 143 23.57 -36.91 2.94
C ARG A 143 22.38 -36.46 2.11
N SER A 144 21.18 -36.60 2.71
CA SER A 144 19.92 -36.16 2.13
C SER A 144 20.08 -34.68 1.80
N THR A 145 20.29 -34.40 0.52
CA THR A 145 20.22 -33.05 -0.02
C THR A 145 18.76 -32.64 0.16
N ALA A 146 18.49 -31.91 1.23
CA ALA A 146 17.26 -31.15 1.34
C ALA A 146 17.21 -30.23 0.12
N SER A 147 16.50 -30.68 -0.91
CA SER A 147 16.03 -29.81 -1.98
C SER A 147 15.35 -28.65 -1.27
N ALA A 148 15.89 -27.44 -1.40
CA ALA A 148 15.24 -26.24 -0.91
C ALA A 148 13.88 -26.19 -1.59
N GLN A 149 12.83 -26.60 -0.88
CA GLN A 149 11.48 -26.59 -1.42
C GLN A 149 11.11 -25.13 -1.62
N LEU A 150 11.15 -24.69 -2.88
CA LEU A 150 10.70 -23.36 -3.28
C LEU A 150 9.21 -23.24 -2.96
N SER A 151 8.80 -22.05 -2.52
CA SER A 151 7.41 -21.67 -2.27
C SER A 151 6.53 -21.95 -3.49
N GLU A 152 5.25 -22.25 -3.27
CA GLU A 152 4.30 -22.42 -4.36
C GLU A 152 4.23 -21.17 -5.24
N ARG A 153 4.22 -21.37 -6.57
CA ARG A 153 4.22 -20.26 -7.52
C ARG A 153 2.80 -19.70 -7.63
N ILE A 154 2.57 -18.55 -7.00
CA ILE A 154 1.35 -17.76 -7.23
C ILE A 154 1.27 -17.35 -8.71
N PRO A 155 0.07 -17.20 -9.31
CA PRO A 155 -0.07 -16.63 -10.65
C PRO A 155 0.70 -15.31 -10.82
N ASP A 156 1.22 -15.08 -12.02
CA ASP A 156 1.89 -13.81 -12.32
C ASP A 156 0.83 -12.71 -12.53
N PRO A 157 1.07 -11.47 -12.07
CA PRO A 157 0.14 -10.38 -12.26
C PRO A 157 0.07 -9.96 -13.72
N ASP A 158 -1.07 -9.37 -14.09
CA ASP A 158 -1.27 -8.75 -15.39
C ASP A 158 -0.24 -7.65 -15.65
N LYS A 159 0.10 -7.47 -16.93
CA LYS A 159 0.99 -6.37 -17.34
C LYS A 159 0.41 -5.02 -16.96
N PHE A 160 1.31 -4.09 -16.62
CA PHE A 160 0.92 -2.72 -16.32
C PHE A 160 0.32 -2.05 -17.56
N LYS A 161 -0.84 -1.42 -17.40
CA LYS A 161 -1.58 -0.78 -18.51
C LYS A 161 -1.12 0.65 -18.81
N ALA A 162 -0.06 1.16 -18.16
CA ALA A 162 0.39 2.56 -18.29
C ALA A 162 -0.72 3.59 -18.02
N THR A 163 -1.64 3.29 -17.09
CA THR A 163 -2.69 4.23 -16.70
C THR A 163 -2.62 4.50 -15.21
N ARG A 164 -3.00 5.72 -14.82
CA ARG A 164 -3.01 6.15 -13.43
C ARG A 164 -3.90 5.29 -12.53
N ALA A 165 -5.08 4.88 -13.04
CA ALA A 165 -5.99 4.02 -12.29
C ALA A 165 -5.41 2.62 -12.05
N ASP A 166 -4.53 2.16 -12.94
CA ASP A 166 -3.93 0.83 -12.87
C ASP A 166 -2.67 0.77 -12.01
N LEU A 167 -2.02 1.92 -11.77
CA LEU A 167 -0.74 2.00 -11.09
C LEU A 167 -0.80 1.36 -9.71
N ARG A 168 -1.85 1.64 -8.95
CA ARG A 168 -2.01 1.15 -7.58
C ARG A 168 -2.21 -0.36 -7.54
N ARG A 169 -3.04 -0.90 -8.45
CA ARG A 169 -3.22 -2.35 -8.61
C ARG A 169 -1.89 -3.03 -8.96
N PHE A 170 -1.17 -2.48 -9.93
CA PHE A 170 0.09 -3.04 -10.40
C PHE A 170 1.17 -3.02 -9.32
N HIS A 171 1.34 -1.89 -8.63
CA HIS A 171 2.28 -1.72 -7.53
C HIS A 171 2.06 -2.78 -6.45
N ASN A 172 0.82 -2.92 -5.97
CA ASN A 172 0.48 -3.87 -4.92
C ASN A 172 0.69 -5.31 -5.37
N ALA A 173 0.25 -5.66 -6.58
CA ALA A 173 0.39 -7.02 -7.11
C ALA A 173 1.85 -7.44 -7.30
N ILE A 174 2.73 -6.53 -7.75
CA ILE A 174 4.17 -6.80 -7.88
C ILE A 174 4.83 -6.97 -6.51
N THR A 175 4.55 -6.06 -5.58
CA THR A 175 5.09 -6.11 -4.22
C THR A 175 4.66 -7.38 -3.50
N GLU A 176 3.39 -7.75 -3.59
CA GLU A 176 2.86 -9.00 -3.03
C GLU A 176 3.57 -10.22 -3.64
N LYS A 177 3.65 -10.28 -4.97
CA LYS A 177 4.30 -11.38 -5.69
C LYS A 177 5.77 -11.57 -5.29
N LEU A 178 6.53 -10.48 -5.22
CA LEU A 178 7.95 -10.51 -4.87
C LEU A 178 8.18 -10.74 -3.36
N THR A 179 7.19 -10.43 -2.52
CA THR A 179 7.21 -10.73 -1.09
C THR A 179 6.94 -12.21 -0.83
N VAL A 180 5.89 -12.77 -1.43
CA VAL A 180 5.50 -14.17 -1.19
C VAL A 180 6.47 -15.14 -1.87
N ASN A 181 6.88 -14.86 -3.10
CA ASN A 181 7.85 -15.68 -3.84
C ASN A 181 9.29 -15.14 -3.71
N ARG A 182 9.66 -14.61 -2.55
CA ARG A 182 10.99 -14.01 -2.31
C ARG A 182 12.13 -15.00 -2.55
N ASP A 183 11.91 -16.27 -2.21
CA ASP A 183 12.83 -17.38 -2.45
C ASP A 183 13.12 -17.62 -3.94
N ARG A 184 12.18 -17.26 -4.83
CA ARG A 184 12.32 -17.38 -6.28
C ARG A 184 13.02 -16.17 -6.93
N TYR A 185 13.03 -15.03 -6.24
CA TYR A 185 13.70 -13.79 -6.70
C TYR A 185 14.69 -13.25 -5.64
N PRO A 186 15.74 -14.03 -5.30
CA PRO A 186 16.62 -13.70 -4.18
C PRO A 186 17.48 -12.45 -4.46
N THR A 187 17.83 -12.20 -5.72
CA THR A 187 18.71 -11.08 -6.11
C THR A 187 17.92 -9.87 -6.60
N ALA A 188 18.42 -8.67 -6.35
CA ALA A 188 17.82 -7.43 -6.87
C ALA A 188 17.68 -7.46 -8.40
N VAL A 189 18.69 -7.99 -9.10
CA VAL A 189 18.66 -8.18 -10.55
C VAL A 189 17.48 -9.06 -10.98
N SER A 190 17.23 -10.17 -10.28
CA SER A 190 16.09 -11.06 -10.60
C SER A 190 14.73 -10.41 -10.35
N ARG A 191 14.61 -9.61 -9.29
CA ARG A 191 13.38 -8.84 -8.99
C ARG A 191 13.14 -7.75 -10.04
N MET A 192 14.15 -6.96 -10.35
CA MET A 192 14.06 -5.92 -11.38
C MET A 192 13.75 -6.50 -12.77
N ALA A 193 14.39 -7.61 -13.14
CA ALA A 193 14.11 -8.30 -14.39
C ALA A 193 12.65 -8.79 -14.45
N TYR A 194 12.13 -9.29 -13.34
CA TYR A 194 10.73 -9.68 -13.23
C TYR A 194 9.78 -8.49 -13.43
N VAL A 195 9.99 -7.39 -12.72
CA VAL A 195 9.16 -6.18 -12.85
C VAL A 195 9.20 -5.67 -14.30
N ASN A 196 10.38 -5.59 -14.91
CA ASN A 196 10.54 -5.19 -16.32
C ASN A 196 9.73 -6.08 -17.28
N SER A 197 9.64 -7.39 -17.01
CA SER A 197 8.85 -8.32 -17.83
C SER A 197 7.33 -8.08 -17.75
N ARG A 198 6.88 -7.38 -16.70
CA ARG A 198 5.47 -7.06 -16.44
C ARG A 198 5.12 -5.63 -16.88
N LEU A 199 6.07 -4.85 -17.39
CA LEU A 199 5.79 -3.55 -17.99
C LEU A 199 5.25 -3.71 -19.41
N ASN A 200 4.42 -2.77 -19.83
CA ASN A 200 4.11 -2.58 -21.25
C ASN A 200 5.18 -1.72 -21.93
N ASP A 201 5.11 -1.60 -23.25
CA ASP A 201 6.13 -0.92 -24.05
C ASP A 201 6.29 0.56 -23.65
N GLU A 202 5.19 1.27 -23.38
CA GLU A 202 5.24 2.68 -22.97
C GLU A 202 5.89 2.88 -21.60
N SER A 203 5.56 2.03 -20.62
CA SER A 203 6.16 2.12 -19.28
C SER A 203 7.61 1.66 -19.29
N TYR A 204 7.95 0.70 -20.16
CA TYR A 204 9.31 0.22 -20.32
C TYR A 204 10.26 1.33 -20.84
N LYS A 205 9.78 2.23 -21.71
CA LYS A 205 10.56 3.40 -22.19
C LYS A 205 11.06 4.28 -21.05
N LEU A 206 10.33 4.36 -19.92
CA LEU A 206 10.77 5.13 -18.75
C LEU A 206 11.96 4.49 -18.04
N ILE A 207 12.07 3.16 -18.09
CA ILE A 207 13.13 2.39 -17.42
C ILE A 207 14.33 2.18 -18.34
N GLN A 208 14.13 2.23 -19.66
CA GLN A 208 15.15 2.02 -20.67
C GLN A 208 16.45 2.84 -20.46
N PRO A 209 16.42 4.12 -20.03
CA PRO A 209 17.65 4.89 -19.74
C PRO A 209 18.53 4.28 -18.64
N TYR A 210 17.94 3.50 -17.74
CA TYR A 210 18.63 2.86 -16.61
C TYR A 210 19.15 1.46 -16.95
N ILE A 211 18.85 0.94 -18.14
CA ILE A 211 19.29 -0.37 -18.60
C ILE A 211 20.56 -0.20 -19.44
N ARG A 212 21.65 -0.86 -19.05
CA ARG A 212 22.89 -0.92 -19.83
C ARG A 212 23.35 -2.35 -19.98
N HIS A 213 23.62 -2.76 -21.22
CA HIS A 213 24.01 -4.13 -21.57
C HIS A 213 23.03 -5.20 -21.05
N GLY A 214 21.73 -4.90 -21.04
CA GLY A 214 20.68 -5.83 -20.58
C GLY A 214 20.46 -5.87 -19.07
N THR A 215 21.24 -5.13 -18.27
CA THR A 215 21.10 -5.08 -16.81
C THR A 215 20.61 -3.71 -16.36
N CYS A 216 19.57 -3.70 -15.52
CA CYS A 216 19.10 -2.48 -14.86
C CYS A 216 20.09 -2.06 -13.78
N ARG A 217 20.52 -0.79 -13.80
CA ARG A 217 21.48 -0.24 -12.83
C ARG A 217 20.84 0.35 -11.56
N LEU A 218 19.52 0.26 -11.44
CA LEU A 218 18.84 0.68 -10.23
C LEU A 218 19.19 -0.26 -9.05
N PRO A 219 19.15 0.23 -7.80
CA PRO A 219 19.44 -0.59 -6.62
C PRO A 219 18.52 -1.81 -6.48
N ASP A 220 17.20 -1.62 -6.61
CA ASP A 220 16.22 -2.71 -6.54
C ASP A 220 14.93 -2.38 -7.32
N TYR A 221 13.96 -3.28 -7.25
CA TYR A 221 12.68 -3.13 -7.93
C TYR A 221 11.82 -1.97 -7.41
N TYR A 222 11.99 -1.54 -6.16
CA TYR A 222 11.28 -0.39 -5.60
C TYR A 222 11.59 0.89 -6.38
N ASP A 223 12.82 1.07 -6.85
CA ASP A 223 13.21 2.24 -7.64
C ASP A 223 12.47 2.29 -8.99
N ILE A 224 12.21 1.12 -9.59
CA ILE A 224 11.40 1.02 -10.81
C ILE A 224 9.96 1.46 -10.50
N LEU A 225 9.41 0.98 -9.39
CA LEU A 225 8.05 1.35 -8.96
C LEU A 225 7.94 2.85 -8.65
N ASP A 226 8.96 3.45 -8.04
CA ASP A 226 9.04 4.89 -7.77
C ASP A 226 9.08 5.73 -9.04
N ILE A 227 9.83 5.29 -10.06
CA ILE A 227 9.85 5.97 -11.38
C ILE A 227 8.45 5.94 -12.00
N LEU A 228 7.77 4.80 -11.95
CA LEU A 228 6.39 4.67 -12.44
C LEU A 228 5.43 5.56 -11.64
N HIS A 229 5.59 5.60 -10.32
CA HIS A 229 4.79 6.45 -9.44
C HIS A 229 4.98 7.94 -9.77
N LYS A 230 6.22 8.38 -10.01
CA LYS A 230 6.51 9.76 -10.43
C LYS A 230 5.95 10.10 -11.81
N ALA A 231 5.93 9.14 -12.74
CA ALA A 231 5.46 9.37 -14.11
C ALA A 231 3.93 9.32 -14.25
N TYR A 232 3.26 8.40 -13.56
CA TYR A 232 1.82 8.12 -13.72
C TYR A 232 0.97 8.44 -12.48
N GLY A 233 1.59 8.65 -11.32
CA GLY A 233 0.90 8.96 -10.06
C GLY A 233 0.36 10.38 -9.99
N ASP A 234 -0.32 10.71 -8.90
CA ASP A 234 -0.76 12.08 -8.61
C ASP A 234 0.28 12.80 -7.75
N PRO A 235 0.88 13.91 -8.22
CA PRO A 235 1.76 14.72 -7.38
C PRO A 235 1.07 15.26 -6.12
N ASN A 236 -0.27 15.38 -6.11
CA ASN A 236 -1.06 15.88 -4.99
C ASN A 236 -2.13 14.88 -4.56
N GLU A 237 -1.80 13.59 -4.46
CA GLU A 237 -2.74 12.50 -4.18
C GLU A 237 -3.65 12.80 -2.98
N ALA A 238 -3.09 13.17 -1.82
CA ALA A 238 -3.86 13.46 -0.62
C ALA A 238 -4.86 14.62 -0.82
N ARG A 239 -4.44 15.70 -1.51
CA ARG A 239 -5.32 16.84 -1.78
C ARG A 239 -6.43 16.45 -2.76
N THR A 240 -6.10 15.66 -3.78
CA THR A 240 -7.08 15.16 -4.76
C THR A 240 -8.08 14.22 -4.08
N ALA A 241 -7.62 13.33 -3.20
CA ALA A 241 -8.45 12.41 -2.44
C ALA A 241 -9.41 13.16 -1.51
N ARG A 242 -8.93 14.16 -0.75
CA ARG A 242 -9.79 15.04 0.09
C ARG A 242 -10.87 15.75 -0.73
N ARG A 243 -10.52 16.28 -1.91
CA ARG A 243 -11.51 16.91 -2.81
C ARG A 243 -12.54 15.89 -3.28
N LYS A 244 -12.12 14.67 -3.64
CA LYS A 244 -13.03 13.61 -4.05
C LYS A 244 -13.95 13.18 -2.89
N LEU A 245 -13.43 13.03 -1.67
CA LEU A 245 -14.22 12.75 -0.46
C LEU A 245 -15.31 13.81 -0.22
N ASP A 246 -15.01 15.09 -0.43
CA ASP A 246 -16.02 16.13 -0.26
C ASP A 246 -17.14 16.07 -1.32
N THR A 247 -16.82 15.56 -2.51
CA THR A 247 -17.75 15.49 -3.66
C THR A 247 -18.48 14.16 -3.82
N ILE A 248 -17.93 13.06 -3.30
CA ILE A 248 -18.49 11.71 -3.51
C ILE A 248 -19.86 11.62 -2.83
N ARG A 249 -20.84 11.08 -3.55
CA ARG A 249 -22.18 10.82 -3.02
C ARG A 249 -22.58 9.39 -3.31
N GLN A 250 -23.31 8.78 -2.40
CA GLN A 250 -23.91 7.46 -2.59
C GLN A 250 -24.93 7.49 -3.75
N ARG A 251 -25.83 8.50 -3.74
CA ARG A 251 -26.95 8.63 -4.69
C ARG A 251 -27.80 7.36 -4.67
N ASP A 252 -28.07 6.77 -5.84
CA ASP A 252 -28.90 5.57 -6.01
C ASP A 252 -28.10 4.25 -5.90
N ARG A 253 -26.82 4.31 -5.52
CA ARG A 253 -25.95 3.13 -5.40
C ARG A 253 -26.14 2.44 -4.04
N ASP A 254 -25.91 1.13 -4.00
CA ASP A 254 -25.84 0.38 -2.76
C ASP A 254 -24.72 0.90 -1.86
N PHE A 255 -24.90 0.76 -0.53
CA PHE A 255 -23.94 1.30 0.41
C PHE A 255 -22.57 0.63 0.28
N ALA A 256 -22.51 -0.67 -0.01
CA ALA A 256 -21.24 -1.41 -0.11
C ALA A 256 -20.36 -0.92 -1.27
N THR A 257 -20.93 -0.72 -2.45
CA THR A 257 -20.23 -0.21 -3.64
C THR A 257 -19.75 1.22 -3.41
N PHE A 258 -20.61 2.08 -2.83
CA PHE A 258 -20.21 3.43 -2.45
C PHE A 258 -19.09 3.44 -1.39
N TYR A 259 -19.23 2.59 -0.36
CA TYR A 259 -18.30 2.54 0.75
C TYR A 259 -16.92 2.04 0.34
N ALA A 260 -16.83 1.08 -0.58
CA ALA A 260 -15.56 0.65 -1.15
C ALA A 260 -14.80 1.82 -1.81
N GLU A 261 -15.50 2.66 -2.58
CA GLU A 261 -14.92 3.86 -3.19
C GLU A 261 -14.53 4.90 -2.12
N PHE A 262 -15.40 5.14 -1.14
CA PHE A 262 -15.14 6.05 -0.03
C PHE A 262 -13.90 5.63 0.78
N GLN A 263 -13.77 4.34 1.08
CA GLN A 263 -12.66 3.76 1.83
C GLN A 263 -11.34 3.88 1.07
N CYS A 264 -11.34 3.67 -0.24
CA CYS A 264 -10.13 3.92 -1.04
C CYS A 264 -9.70 5.39 -0.95
N LEU A 265 -10.65 6.33 -1.03
CA LEU A 265 -10.36 7.75 -0.94
C LEU A 265 -9.94 8.20 0.47
N SER A 266 -10.47 7.56 1.52
CA SER A 266 -10.11 7.88 2.90
C SER A 266 -8.65 7.54 3.19
N LEU A 267 -8.19 6.36 2.76
CA LEU A 267 -6.79 5.95 2.87
C LEU A 267 -5.84 6.92 2.13
N ASP A 268 -6.26 7.41 0.96
CA ASP A 268 -5.44 8.36 0.17
C ASP A 268 -5.42 9.76 0.78
N SER A 269 -6.46 10.13 1.52
CA SER A 269 -6.62 11.48 2.04
C SER A 269 -5.69 11.82 3.21
N GLY A 270 -5.15 10.80 3.90
CA GLY A 270 -4.37 10.96 5.13
C GLY A 270 -5.15 11.69 6.24
N LEU A 271 -6.47 11.53 6.28
CA LEU A 271 -7.33 12.02 7.36
C LEU A 271 -7.49 10.93 8.42
N ASP A 272 -7.54 11.34 9.69
CA ASP A 272 -7.83 10.42 10.79
C ASP A 272 -9.30 10.00 10.80
N ASP A 273 -9.60 8.85 11.40
CA ASP A 273 -10.96 8.30 11.48
C ASP A 273 -11.99 9.30 12.04
N ASN A 274 -11.62 10.09 13.06
CA ASN A 274 -12.50 11.11 13.63
C ASN A 274 -12.87 12.22 12.63
N ALA A 275 -11.99 12.52 11.68
CA ALA A 275 -12.25 13.50 10.63
C ALA A 275 -13.08 12.92 9.48
N LEU A 276 -13.18 11.59 9.33
CA LEU A 276 -13.92 10.93 8.25
C LEU A 276 -15.43 10.85 8.49
N ALA A 277 -15.87 10.77 9.75
CA ALA A 277 -17.28 10.72 10.12
C ALA A 277 -18.16 11.81 9.44
N PRO A 278 -17.83 13.11 9.48
CA PRO A 278 -18.63 14.14 8.83
C PRO A 278 -18.64 14.04 7.30
N PHE A 279 -17.58 13.52 6.68
CA PHE A 279 -17.58 13.27 5.23
C PHE A 279 -18.53 12.14 4.86
N LEU A 280 -18.56 11.07 5.67
CA LEU A 280 -19.45 9.94 5.46
C LEU A 280 -20.91 10.36 5.59
N GLU A 281 -21.28 11.04 6.68
CA GLU A 281 -22.65 11.52 6.91
C GLU A 281 -23.15 12.47 5.81
N LYS A 282 -22.29 13.34 5.29
CA LYS A 282 -22.64 14.23 4.18
C LYS A 282 -22.79 13.48 2.85
N ALA A 283 -22.17 12.31 2.72
CA ALA A 283 -22.06 11.60 1.46
C ALA A 283 -23.14 10.53 1.22
N ILE A 284 -23.80 10.04 2.27
CA ILE A 284 -24.87 9.03 2.18
C ILE A 284 -26.11 9.53 1.41
N SER A 285 -26.98 8.60 1.03
CA SER A 285 -28.26 8.91 0.40
C SER A 285 -29.24 9.56 1.40
N GLY A 286 -30.17 10.37 0.88
CA GLY A 286 -31.21 10.99 1.71
C GLY A 286 -32.07 9.97 2.44
N GLU A 287 -32.38 8.83 1.82
CA GLU A 287 -33.16 7.76 2.47
C GLU A 287 -32.44 7.16 3.68
N LEU A 288 -31.13 6.89 3.57
CA LEU A 288 -30.36 6.38 4.70
C LEU A 288 -30.16 7.46 5.78
N TYR A 289 -30.05 8.72 5.38
CA TYR A 289 -30.02 9.85 6.31
C TYR A 289 -31.34 10.01 7.08
N ASP A 290 -32.49 9.89 6.40
CA ASP A 290 -33.81 9.94 7.05
C ASP A 290 -34.02 8.77 8.02
N MET A 291 -33.53 7.58 7.65
CA MET A 291 -33.53 6.43 8.54
C MET A 291 -32.58 6.61 9.74
N LEU A 292 -31.45 7.29 9.56
CA LEU A 292 -30.54 7.67 10.65
C LEU A 292 -31.22 8.60 11.65
N LEU A 293 -32.00 9.58 11.18
CA LEU A 293 -32.76 10.50 12.05
C LEU A 293 -33.79 9.77 12.91
N THR A 294 -34.39 8.70 12.37
CA THR A 294 -35.40 7.91 13.08
C THR A 294 -34.75 6.84 13.99
N ASN A 295 -33.54 6.40 13.65
CA ASN A 295 -32.80 5.37 14.37
C ASN A 295 -31.34 5.81 14.55
N PRO A 296 -31.05 6.67 15.54
CA PRO A 296 -29.70 7.17 15.76
C PRO A 296 -28.76 6.05 16.24
N PRO A 297 -27.47 6.11 15.87
CA PRO A 297 -26.46 5.18 16.36
C PRO A 297 -26.16 5.45 17.84
N THR A 298 -25.55 4.49 18.52
CA THR A 298 -25.07 4.65 19.90
C THR A 298 -24.01 5.74 20.00
N ASP A 299 -23.06 5.76 19.06
CA ASP A 299 -21.97 6.74 18.99
C ASP A 299 -21.74 7.18 17.54
N TYR A 300 -21.26 8.41 17.36
CA TYR A 300 -20.93 9.01 16.06
C TYR A 300 -19.46 8.78 15.65
N ASN A 301 -18.82 7.76 16.21
CA ASN A 301 -17.51 7.31 15.75
C ASN A 301 -17.63 6.76 14.31
N TYR A 302 -16.63 7.02 13.47
CA TYR A 302 -16.56 6.54 12.10
C TYR A 302 -16.88 5.04 11.95
N HIS A 303 -16.24 4.15 12.71
CA HIS A 303 -16.47 2.70 12.57
C HIS A 303 -17.89 2.29 12.98
N THR A 304 -18.43 2.94 14.01
CA THR A 304 -19.81 2.74 14.47
C THR A 304 -20.79 3.21 13.40
N LEU A 305 -20.56 4.38 12.81
CA LEU A 305 -21.38 4.92 11.72
C LEU A 305 -21.37 4.02 10.49
N VAL A 306 -20.21 3.54 10.05
CA VAL A 306 -20.10 2.61 8.92
C VAL A 306 -20.94 1.36 9.15
N THR A 307 -20.78 0.73 10.32
CA THR A 307 -21.52 -0.48 10.68
C THR A 307 -23.03 -0.20 10.74
N HIS A 308 -23.41 0.96 11.28
CA HIS A 308 -24.80 1.36 11.39
C HIS A 308 -25.44 1.61 10.03
N PHE A 309 -24.76 2.33 9.13
CA PHE A 309 -25.24 2.55 7.76
C PHE A 309 -25.35 1.25 6.97
N GLN A 310 -24.41 0.32 7.12
CA GLN A 310 -24.50 -0.98 6.49
C GLN A 310 -25.75 -1.75 6.95
N ASN A 311 -26.08 -1.70 8.25
CA ASN A 311 -27.30 -2.30 8.78
C ASN A 311 -28.58 -1.57 8.33
N LEU A 312 -28.54 -0.25 8.17
CA LEU A 312 -29.66 0.52 7.62
C LEU A 312 -29.90 0.18 6.14
N ASP A 313 -28.83 0.03 5.35
CA ASP A 313 -28.91 -0.33 3.94
C ASP A 313 -29.50 -1.73 3.74
N ILE A 314 -29.09 -2.71 4.55
CA ILE A 314 -29.69 -4.06 4.54
C ILE A 314 -31.20 -3.98 4.82
N ARG A 315 -31.61 -3.26 5.87
CA ARG A 315 -33.04 -3.09 6.22
C ARG A 315 -33.83 -2.37 5.12
N LEU A 316 -33.23 -1.36 4.50
CA LEU A 316 -33.84 -0.62 3.40
C LEU A 316 -34.05 -1.54 2.19
N GLN A 317 -33.06 -2.37 1.88
CA GLN A 317 -33.12 -3.33 0.79
C GLN A 317 -34.18 -4.41 1.05
N GLU A 318 -34.22 -4.97 2.26
CA GLU A 318 -35.28 -5.92 2.68
C GLU A 318 -36.67 -5.30 2.56
N HIS A 319 -36.85 -4.04 2.96
CA HIS A 319 -38.11 -3.34 2.82
C HIS A 319 -38.49 -3.15 1.34
N ARG A 320 -37.54 -2.78 0.48
CA ARG A 320 -37.75 -2.64 -0.97
C ARG A 320 -38.14 -3.97 -1.61
N GLU A 321 -37.48 -5.06 -1.25
CA GLU A 321 -37.77 -6.41 -1.74
C GLU A 321 -39.12 -6.93 -1.23
N GLY A 322 -39.41 -6.75 0.05
CA GLY A 322 -40.69 -7.09 0.65
C GLY A 322 -41.85 -6.30 0.03
N ASN A 323 -41.65 -5.01 -0.26
CA ASN A 323 -42.67 -4.18 -0.91
C ASN A 323 -42.89 -4.59 -2.37
N ARG A 324 -41.83 -4.97 -3.10
CA ARG A 324 -41.93 -5.55 -4.46
C ARG A 324 -42.74 -6.85 -4.49
N LEU A 325 -42.61 -7.68 -3.45
CA LEU A 325 -43.35 -8.94 -3.32
C LEU A 325 -44.82 -8.71 -2.92
N ARG A 326 -45.10 -7.68 -2.10
CA ARG A 326 -46.46 -7.33 -1.65
C ARG A 326 -47.29 -6.63 -2.73
N PHE A 327 -46.65 -5.84 -3.59
CA PHE A 327 -47.29 -5.13 -4.69
C PHE A 327 -46.58 -5.42 -6.01
N PRO A 328 -46.79 -6.61 -6.61
CA PRO A 328 -46.30 -6.86 -7.95
C PRO A 328 -46.96 -5.87 -8.90
N PHE A 329 -46.16 -5.01 -9.54
CA PHE A 329 -46.62 -4.15 -10.62
C PHE A 329 -47.39 -5.01 -11.63
N LYS A 330 -48.72 -4.88 -11.67
CA LYS A 330 -49.51 -5.43 -12.77
C LYS A 330 -49.06 -4.69 -14.02
N LYS A 331 -48.32 -5.38 -14.91
CA LYS A 331 -48.17 -4.92 -16.30
C LYS A 331 -49.58 -4.60 -16.81
N PRO A 332 -49.85 -3.41 -17.37
CA PRO A 332 -51.13 -3.17 -18.02
C PRO A 332 -51.27 -4.22 -19.12
N ALA A 333 -52.34 -5.01 -19.04
CA ALA A 333 -52.67 -5.99 -20.05
C ALA A 333 -52.72 -5.28 -21.40
N GLN A 334 -51.79 -5.63 -22.30
CA GLN A 334 -51.97 -5.34 -23.72
C GLN A 334 -53.29 -5.99 -24.12
N GLY A 335 -54.30 -5.18 -24.38
CA GLY A 335 -55.54 -5.64 -25.00
C GLY A 335 -55.24 -6.31 -26.34
N PRO A 336 -56.15 -7.15 -26.85
CA PRO A 336 -55.91 -7.93 -28.06
C PRO A 336 -55.72 -6.98 -29.25
N GLY A 337 -54.47 -6.73 -29.61
CA GLY A 337 -54.10 -6.09 -30.84
C GLY A 337 -54.55 -6.98 -31.98
N LYS A 338 -55.50 -6.47 -32.78
CA LYS A 338 -55.93 -7.10 -34.03
C LYS A 338 -54.69 -7.46 -34.86
N VAL A 339 -54.54 -8.75 -35.12
CA VAL A 339 -53.66 -9.27 -36.16
C VAL A 339 -54.13 -8.68 -37.48
N VAL A 340 -53.34 -7.79 -38.06
CA VAL A 340 -53.47 -7.39 -39.46
C VAL A 340 -52.15 -7.66 -40.15
N THR A 341 -52.11 -8.70 -40.96
CA THR A 341 -51.24 -8.82 -42.13
C THR A 341 -51.73 -10.01 -42.96
N PRO A 342 -51.49 -10.11 -44.29
CA PRO A 342 -50.96 -9.11 -45.23
C PRO A 342 -51.85 -8.98 -46.50
N LEU A 343 -51.74 -7.88 -47.26
CA LEU A 343 -52.06 -7.91 -48.69
C LEU A 343 -50.85 -7.47 -49.52
N ARG A 344 -50.48 -8.42 -50.37
CA ARG A 344 -49.38 -8.52 -51.32
C ARG A 344 -49.64 -7.64 -52.56
N GLN A 345 -48.56 -7.44 -53.31
CA GLN A 345 -48.42 -6.91 -54.70
C GLN A 345 -47.92 -5.46 -54.73
N GLU A 346 -46.90 -5.08 -55.49
CA GLU A 346 -46.10 -5.78 -56.50
C GLU A 346 -44.81 -4.97 -56.74
N ALA A 347 -43.76 -5.64 -57.16
CA ALA A 347 -42.48 -5.04 -57.51
C ALA A 347 -42.54 -4.26 -58.83
N ARG A 348 -41.95 -3.05 -58.88
CA ARG A 348 -41.36 -2.51 -60.12
C ARG A 348 -40.03 -1.80 -59.87
N LYS A 349 -39.00 -2.52 -60.30
CA LYS A 349 -37.62 -2.21 -60.69
C LYS A 349 -37.46 -0.89 -61.46
N ILE A 350 -36.32 -0.20 -61.28
CA ILE A 350 -35.46 0.56 -62.24
C ILE A 350 -34.36 1.26 -61.39
N LYS A 351 -33.09 0.79 -61.35
CA LYS A 351 -31.90 1.32 -62.11
C LYS A 351 -31.90 2.86 -62.20
N SER A 352 -30.87 3.65 -61.95
CA SER A 352 -29.42 3.47 -61.88
C SER A 352 -28.80 4.86 -61.64
N SER A 353 -27.65 4.90 -60.96
CA SER A 353 -26.47 5.77 -61.19
C SER A 353 -26.53 7.30 -60.98
N SER A 354 -25.58 7.77 -60.15
CA SER A 354 -25.04 9.14 -60.00
C SER A 354 -24.56 9.78 -61.32
N PRO A 355 -24.19 11.10 -61.43
CA PRO A 355 -22.98 11.70 -60.82
C PRO A 355 -22.99 13.26 -60.61
N GLY A 356 -21.85 13.85 -60.16
CA GLY A 356 -21.51 15.29 -60.24
C GLY A 356 -21.36 15.97 -58.88
N GLU A 357 -20.19 16.02 -58.21
CA GLU A 357 -18.94 16.71 -58.57
C GLU A 357 -19.06 18.25 -58.66
N ALA A 358 -18.53 18.93 -57.63
CA ALA A 358 -17.94 20.28 -57.59
C ALA A 358 -17.94 20.78 -56.13
N GLU A 359 -16.97 21.48 -55.56
CA GLU A 359 -15.55 21.75 -55.83
C GLU A 359 -15.10 22.53 -54.57
N ALA A 360 -13.90 22.28 -54.07
CA ALA A 360 -13.29 23.09 -53.00
C ALA A 360 -12.74 24.40 -53.59
N PRO A 361 -12.44 25.42 -52.76
CA PRO A 361 -11.33 26.31 -53.10
C PRO A 361 -10.29 26.37 -51.98
N GLN A 362 -9.03 26.17 -52.36
CA GLN A 362 -7.86 26.57 -51.60
C GLN A 362 -7.29 27.90 -52.12
N ARG A 363 -6.81 28.69 -51.17
CA ARG A 363 -5.66 29.62 -51.22
C ARG A 363 -5.70 30.83 -52.15
N THR A 364 -5.62 31.99 -51.53
CA THR A 364 -4.82 33.12 -52.03
C THR A 364 -3.75 33.48 -50.99
N ALA A 365 -2.49 33.28 -51.35
CA ALA A 365 -1.36 33.97 -50.75
C ALA A 365 -1.11 35.26 -51.54
N SER A 366 -0.65 36.32 -50.88
CA SER A 366 0.15 37.36 -51.51
C SER A 366 1.09 38.03 -50.50
N PRO A 367 2.26 38.56 -50.94
CA PRO A 367 3.45 38.63 -50.11
C PRO A 367 4.11 40.02 -50.00
N GLN A 368 5.11 40.10 -49.10
CA GLN A 368 6.22 41.08 -48.97
C GLN A 368 5.86 42.53 -48.56
N GLU A 369 6.67 43.34 -47.88
CA GLU A 369 7.96 43.32 -47.15
C GLU A 369 8.11 44.74 -46.54
N THR A 370 8.84 44.90 -45.43
CA THR A 370 9.75 46.03 -45.02
C THR A 370 9.85 46.03 -43.49
N LEU A 371 10.97 45.75 -42.78
CA LEU A 371 12.34 46.30 -42.70
C LEU A 371 12.48 47.70 -42.04
N TRP A 372 13.34 47.71 -40.99
CA TRP A 372 13.93 48.80 -40.17
C TRP A 372 13.03 49.39 -39.07
N THR A 373 13.46 49.60 -37.81
CA THR A 373 14.82 49.73 -37.23
C THR A 373 14.78 49.25 -35.78
#